data_AF-A0A4Q6ATQ1-F1
#
_entry.id   AF-A0A4Q6ATQ1-F1
#
_cell.length_a   1.000
_cell.length_b   1.000
_cell.length_c   1.000
_cell.angle_alpha   90.00
_cell.angle_beta   90.00
_cell.angle_gamma   90.00
#
_symmetry.space_group_name_H-M   'P 1'
#
loop_
_entity.id
_entity.type
_entity.pdbx_description
1 polymer ?
#
loop_
_entity_poly.entity_id
_entity_poly.type
_entity_poly.pdbx_seq_one_letter_code
_entity_poly.pdbx_strand_id
1 'polypeptide(L)'
;NKIDKEGANPEKIKEQLAGMNILVEDWGGKFQSQEISAKKGLNIDLLLEKVALEAELLELKANPDRIGTGSVIEASLDKGRGYQATILVQNGTLEQGDMIVCGQYYGKIKAMFNERGQRVTEAGPSAPVQVLGLNGAPQAGEKFKVFEDENEAKEVATHRSQILREQGIRTRKHITLDEIGRRLALGNFKELAVIIKGDFDGSVEALSDSLQKLSTEEVAVNVVHKGVGQITESDVLLATASDAIIIGFQVRPSLQASRLAEQENIEIRTYSIIYDAIEEIKSAMEGLLEPKVERKTVANVEVREVYKISGVGAIAGCYVLDGKISRNTKVNLVRDGIVVYHGDLASLKRFKDDVKDVAAGYECGMSIRNYNDIRVGDIIEGYEEIEVKRTL
;
A
#
# COMPACT_ATOMS: atom_id res chain seq x y z
N ASN A 1 9.08 -25.97 -13.52
CA ASN A 1 9.63 -25.92 -12.14
C ASN A 1 8.76 -26.79 -11.22
N LYS A 2 9.34 -27.43 -10.19
CA LYS A 2 8.68 -28.31 -9.19
C LYS A 2 8.18 -29.67 -9.71
N ILE A 3 8.83 -30.25 -10.73
CA ILE A 3 8.47 -31.60 -11.23
C ILE A 3 8.72 -32.73 -10.22
N ASP A 4 9.46 -32.44 -9.16
CA ASP A 4 9.78 -33.38 -8.09
C ASP A 4 8.66 -33.57 -7.06
N LYS A 5 7.58 -32.78 -7.12
CA LYS A 5 6.45 -32.88 -6.20
C LYS A 5 5.45 -33.92 -6.68
N GLU A 6 4.96 -34.75 -5.75
CA GLU A 6 3.82 -35.64 -5.99
C GLU A 6 2.60 -34.82 -6.43
N GLY A 7 1.98 -35.22 -7.55
CA GLY A 7 0.86 -34.50 -8.16
C GLY A 7 1.26 -33.36 -9.12
N ALA A 8 2.55 -33.10 -9.35
CA ALA A 8 2.97 -32.20 -10.42
C ALA A 8 2.55 -32.76 -11.78
N ASN A 9 1.86 -31.94 -12.58
CA ASN A 9 1.40 -32.32 -13.92
C ASN A 9 1.81 -31.23 -14.94
N PRO A 10 2.97 -31.40 -15.60
CA PRO A 10 3.46 -30.46 -16.62
C PRO A 10 2.53 -30.32 -17.82
N GLU A 11 1.88 -31.40 -18.26
CA GLU A 11 0.97 -31.38 -19.42
C GLU A 11 -0.22 -30.45 -19.20
N LYS A 12 -0.77 -30.42 -17.97
CA LYS A 12 -1.83 -29.47 -17.62
C LYS A 12 -1.39 -28.00 -17.76
N ILE A 13 -0.12 -27.69 -17.51
CA ILE A 13 0.42 -26.35 -17.69
C ILE A 13 0.58 -26.04 -19.19
N LYS A 14 1.04 -27.01 -19.99
CA LYS A 14 1.11 -26.86 -21.46
C LYS A 14 -0.28 -26.62 -22.07
N GLU A 15 -1.31 -27.34 -21.60
CA GLU A 15 -2.72 -27.10 -21.96
C GLU A 15 -3.17 -25.68 -21.63
N GLN A 16 -2.88 -25.19 -20.43
CA GLN A 16 -3.25 -23.83 -20.02
C GLN A 16 -2.52 -22.76 -20.84
N LEU A 17 -1.23 -22.96 -21.13
CA LEU A 17 -0.45 -22.08 -21.99
C LEU A 17 -1.00 -22.05 -23.42
N ALA A 18 -1.39 -23.21 -23.97
CA ALA A 18 -2.05 -23.28 -25.27
C ALA A 18 -3.37 -22.50 -25.28
N GLY A 19 -4.16 -22.55 -24.20
CA GLY A 19 -5.35 -21.72 -24.02
C GLY A 19 -5.07 -20.21 -23.98
N MET A 20 -3.84 -19.79 -23.65
CA MET A 20 -3.36 -18.41 -23.70
C MET A 20 -2.67 -18.06 -25.03
N ASN A 21 -2.77 -18.92 -26.06
CA ASN A 21 -2.07 -18.81 -27.34
C ASN A 21 -0.54 -18.88 -27.24
N ILE A 22 -0.01 -19.53 -26.20
CA ILE A 22 1.41 -19.82 -26.03
C ILE A 22 1.62 -21.31 -26.32
N LEU A 23 1.78 -21.66 -27.60
CA LEU A 23 1.98 -23.04 -28.01
C LEU A 23 3.44 -23.46 -27.85
N VAL A 24 3.67 -24.52 -27.08
CA VAL A 24 5.01 -25.06 -26.81
C VAL A 24 5.50 -25.95 -27.96
N GLU A 25 6.82 -26.07 -28.11
CA GLU A 25 7.46 -26.88 -29.16
C GLU A 25 7.00 -28.34 -29.21
N ASP A 26 6.78 -28.97 -28.04
CA ASP A 26 6.31 -30.36 -27.95
C ASP A 26 4.98 -30.58 -28.70
N TRP A 27 4.20 -29.51 -28.86
CA TRP A 27 2.90 -29.50 -29.54
C TRP A 27 2.97 -28.80 -30.92
N GLY A 28 4.19 -28.66 -31.47
CA GLY A 28 4.44 -28.01 -32.76
C GLY A 28 4.41 -26.48 -32.71
N GLY A 29 4.55 -25.89 -31.52
CA GLY A 29 4.60 -24.44 -31.34
C GLY A 29 5.99 -23.83 -31.48
N LYS A 30 6.08 -22.52 -31.22
CA LYS A 30 7.34 -21.74 -31.28
C LYS A 30 8.08 -21.67 -29.94
N PHE A 31 7.37 -21.84 -28.83
CA PHE A 31 7.94 -21.55 -27.52
C PHE A 31 8.64 -22.79 -26.94
N GLN A 32 9.95 -22.69 -26.71
CA GLN A 32 10.69 -23.70 -25.97
C GLN A 32 10.09 -23.88 -24.57
N SER A 33 10.01 -25.13 -24.12
CA SER A 33 9.60 -25.45 -22.75
C SER A 33 10.54 -26.49 -22.16
N GLN A 34 10.89 -26.34 -20.87
CA GLN A 34 11.72 -27.31 -20.17
C GLN A 34 11.21 -27.57 -18.76
N GLU A 35 11.01 -28.85 -18.49
CA GLU A 35 10.59 -29.37 -17.20
C GLU A 35 11.80 -29.50 -16.27
N ILE A 36 11.79 -28.78 -15.14
CA ILE A 36 12.89 -28.73 -14.16
C ILE A 36 12.41 -28.88 -12.72
N SER A 37 13.32 -29.32 -11.84
CA SER A 37 13.20 -29.13 -10.39
C SER A 37 14.31 -28.19 -9.90
N ALA A 38 13.97 -26.95 -9.55
CA ALA A 38 14.94 -26.00 -9.02
C ALA A 38 15.47 -26.39 -7.63
N LYS A 39 14.73 -27.19 -6.86
CA LYS A 39 15.14 -27.64 -5.52
C LYS A 39 16.08 -28.85 -5.57
N LYS A 40 15.78 -29.83 -6.45
CA LYS A 40 16.61 -31.03 -6.61
C LYS A 40 17.71 -30.88 -7.68
N GLY A 41 17.68 -29.79 -8.45
CA GLY A 41 18.61 -29.55 -9.55
C GLY A 41 18.38 -30.46 -10.77
N LEU A 42 17.17 -31.01 -10.94
CA LEU A 42 16.86 -31.91 -12.06
C LEU A 42 16.65 -31.12 -13.35
N ASN A 43 17.22 -31.61 -14.45
CA ASN A 43 17.10 -31.10 -15.82
C ASN A 43 17.57 -29.65 -16.03
N ILE A 44 18.45 -29.14 -15.17
CA ILE A 44 19.01 -27.79 -15.31
C ILE A 44 20.00 -27.70 -16.47
N ASP A 45 20.76 -28.77 -16.70
CA ASP A 45 21.58 -29.01 -17.88
C ASP A 45 20.76 -28.88 -19.18
N LEU A 46 19.62 -29.57 -19.26
CA LEU A 46 18.73 -29.47 -20.44
C LEU A 46 18.17 -28.06 -20.64
N LEU A 47 17.90 -27.33 -19.56
CA LEU A 47 17.47 -25.93 -19.65
C LEU A 47 18.58 -25.04 -20.21
N LEU A 48 19.83 -25.25 -19.75
CA LEU A 48 20.98 -24.49 -20.24
C LEU A 48 21.24 -24.74 -21.72
N GLU A 49 21.14 -26.00 -22.17
CA GLU A 49 21.26 -26.35 -23.59
C GLU A 49 20.21 -25.64 -24.45
N LYS A 50 18.95 -25.61 -24.01
CA LYS A 50 17.87 -24.91 -24.71
C LYS A 50 18.12 -23.40 -24.80
N VAL A 51 18.52 -22.78 -23.69
CA VAL A 51 18.86 -21.35 -23.68
C VAL A 51 20.03 -21.04 -24.62
N ALA A 52 21.06 -21.89 -24.65
CA ALA A 52 22.19 -21.74 -25.56
C ALA A 52 21.76 -21.89 -27.03
N LEU A 53 20.94 -22.90 -27.34
CA LEU A 53 20.40 -23.12 -28.68
C LEU A 53 19.57 -21.90 -29.16
N GLU A 54 18.70 -21.36 -28.31
CA GLU A 54 17.93 -20.16 -28.63
C GLU A 54 18.85 -18.95 -28.89
N ALA A 55 19.91 -18.78 -28.10
CA ALA A 55 20.87 -17.71 -28.29
C ALA A 55 21.63 -17.83 -29.63
N GLU A 56 21.98 -19.05 -30.04
CA GLU A 56 22.58 -19.32 -31.36
C GLU A 56 21.60 -19.02 -32.50
N LEU A 57 20.34 -19.45 -32.38
CA LEU A 57 19.29 -19.18 -33.39
C LEU A 57 19.01 -17.68 -33.57
N LEU A 58 19.09 -16.90 -32.50
CA LEU A 58 18.88 -15.45 -32.53
C LEU A 58 20.08 -14.67 -33.09
N GLU A 59 21.24 -15.31 -33.29
CA GLU A 59 22.50 -14.69 -33.73
C GLU A 59 22.83 -13.38 -32.99
N LEU A 60 22.74 -13.40 -31.65
CA LEU A 60 22.96 -12.20 -30.83
C LEU A 60 24.37 -11.62 -31.06
N LYS A 61 24.43 -10.34 -31.47
CA LYS A 61 25.69 -9.63 -31.81
C LYS A 61 25.81 -8.35 -31.01
N ALA A 62 27.02 -8.04 -30.56
CA ALA A 62 27.39 -6.77 -29.94
C ALA A 62 28.77 -6.34 -30.45
N ASN A 63 29.01 -5.04 -30.53
CA ASN A 63 30.29 -4.48 -30.95
C ASN A 63 31.05 -3.93 -29.73
N PRO A 64 32.13 -4.58 -29.28
CA PRO A 64 32.92 -4.12 -28.13
C PRO A 64 33.74 -2.86 -28.43
N ASP A 65 34.06 -2.56 -29.70
CA ASP A 65 34.94 -1.47 -30.12
C ASP A 65 34.23 -0.10 -30.20
N ARG A 66 33.14 0.06 -29.44
CA ARG A 66 32.32 1.26 -29.41
C ARG A 66 32.22 1.80 -27.99
N ILE A 67 31.76 3.06 -27.92
CA ILE A 67 31.41 3.72 -26.66
C ILE A 67 30.36 2.88 -25.91
N GLY A 68 30.63 2.62 -24.62
CA GLY A 68 29.78 1.84 -23.74
C GLY A 68 28.35 2.41 -23.64
N THR A 69 27.37 1.54 -23.89
CA THR A 69 25.94 1.80 -23.71
C THR A 69 25.26 0.60 -23.10
N GLY A 70 24.19 0.85 -22.36
CA GLY A 70 23.43 -0.21 -21.73
C GLY A 70 22.34 0.32 -20.84
N SER A 71 21.95 -0.48 -19.84
CA SER A 71 20.82 -0.15 -18.97
C SER A 71 21.17 -0.36 -17.49
N VAL A 72 20.58 0.45 -16.63
CA VAL A 72 20.67 0.32 -15.17
C VAL A 72 19.80 -0.85 -14.72
N ILE A 73 20.38 -1.76 -13.94
CA ILE A 73 19.65 -2.85 -13.29
C ILE A 73 19.07 -2.33 -11.98
N GLU A 74 19.91 -1.75 -11.14
CA GLU A 74 19.55 -1.24 -9.82
C GLU A 74 20.55 -0.17 -9.36
N ALA A 75 20.12 0.68 -8.43
CA ALA A 75 20.98 1.68 -7.81
C ALA A 75 20.75 1.74 -6.30
N SER A 76 21.83 1.97 -5.57
CA SER A 76 21.83 2.12 -4.11
C SER A 76 22.81 3.20 -3.65
N LEU A 77 22.68 3.60 -2.38
CA LEU A 77 23.60 4.54 -1.74
C LEU A 77 24.42 3.80 -0.68
N ASP A 78 25.73 3.66 -0.93
CA ASP A 78 26.67 3.09 0.03
C ASP A 78 27.27 4.19 0.93
N LYS A 79 27.21 3.97 2.24
CA LYS A 79 27.73 4.89 3.25
C LYS A 79 29.26 4.96 3.20
N GLY A 80 29.75 6.02 2.57
CA GLY A 80 31.17 6.35 2.49
C GLY A 80 31.75 6.17 1.09
N ARG A 81 31.10 5.38 0.22
CA ARG A 81 31.47 5.24 -1.20
C ARG A 81 30.63 6.11 -2.14
N GLY A 82 29.46 6.55 -1.68
CA GLY A 82 28.52 7.36 -2.46
C GLY A 82 27.54 6.49 -3.24
N TYR A 83 26.93 7.05 -4.28
CA TYR A 83 25.97 6.32 -5.10
C TYR A 83 26.67 5.25 -5.93
N GLN A 84 26.07 4.07 -5.92
CA GLN A 84 26.47 2.92 -6.71
C GLN A 84 25.31 2.48 -7.58
N ALA A 85 25.62 2.02 -8.79
CA ALA A 85 24.62 1.46 -9.70
C ALA A 85 25.17 0.18 -10.32
N THR A 86 24.36 -0.87 -10.34
CA THR A 86 24.63 -2.06 -11.13
C THR A 86 24.06 -1.82 -12.52
N ILE A 87 24.92 -1.85 -13.53
CA ILE A 87 24.54 -1.60 -14.94
C ILE A 87 24.89 -2.82 -15.79
N LEU A 88 24.09 -3.08 -16.81
CA LEU A 88 24.36 -4.10 -17.81
C LEU A 88 24.87 -3.43 -19.08
N VAL A 89 26.12 -3.70 -19.45
CA VAL A 89 26.69 -3.22 -20.71
C VAL A 89 26.05 -4.03 -21.85
N GLN A 90 25.39 -3.36 -22.78
CA GLN A 90 24.72 -4.01 -23.91
C GLN A 90 25.54 -3.91 -25.19
N ASN A 91 26.29 -2.82 -25.36
CA ASN A 91 27.11 -2.59 -26.53
C ASN A 91 28.28 -1.67 -26.18
N GLY A 92 29.41 -1.83 -26.87
CA GLY A 92 30.65 -1.15 -26.54
C GLY A 92 31.33 -1.73 -25.30
N THR A 93 32.41 -1.06 -24.90
CA THR A 93 33.16 -1.37 -23.69
C THR A 93 33.09 -0.17 -22.75
N LEU A 94 32.93 -0.45 -21.46
CA LEU A 94 32.94 0.53 -20.39
C LEU A 94 34.26 0.47 -19.65
N GLU A 95 34.91 1.61 -19.46
CA GLU A 95 36.20 1.70 -18.79
C GLU A 95 36.16 2.51 -17.50
N GLN A 96 37.09 2.21 -16.59
CA GLN A 96 37.26 3.01 -15.39
C GLN A 96 37.78 4.40 -15.75
N GLY A 97 37.07 5.44 -15.30
CA GLY A 97 37.37 6.83 -15.63
C GLY A 97 36.46 7.41 -16.70
N ASP A 98 35.62 6.60 -17.33
CA ASP A 98 34.60 7.09 -18.26
C ASP A 98 33.60 8.03 -17.58
N MET A 99 33.16 9.04 -18.32
CA MET A 99 32.06 9.90 -17.91
C MET A 99 30.75 9.28 -18.37
N ILE A 100 29.89 8.89 -17.43
CA ILE A 100 28.60 8.28 -17.74
C ILE A 100 27.45 9.22 -17.39
N VAL A 101 26.39 9.14 -18.20
CA VAL A 101 25.09 9.77 -17.93
C VAL A 101 24.02 8.69 -17.88
N CYS A 102 23.28 8.64 -16.77
CA CYS A 102 22.15 7.75 -16.52
C CYS A 102 20.95 8.63 -16.15
N GLY A 103 19.97 8.77 -17.05
CA GLY A 103 18.83 9.66 -16.82
C GLY A 103 19.28 11.10 -16.59
N GLN A 104 18.91 11.66 -15.42
CA GLN A 104 19.32 12.99 -14.94
C GLN A 104 20.63 13.00 -14.14
N TYR A 105 21.19 11.83 -13.85
CA TYR A 105 22.40 11.69 -13.07
C TYR A 105 23.60 11.49 -13.98
N TYR A 106 24.75 11.94 -13.51
CA TYR A 106 26.00 11.84 -14.24
C TYR A 106 27.16 11.67 -13.27
N GLY A 107 28.28 11.18 -13.77
CA GLY A 107 29.49 11.08 -12.97
C GLY A 107 30.61 10.35 -13.69
N LYS A 108 31.83 10.60 -13.22
CA LYS A 108 33.01 9.88 -13.64
C LYS A 108 33.12 8.58 -12.87
N ILE A 109 33.34 7.46 -13.57
CA ILE A 109 33.49 6.15 -12.94
C ILE A 109 34.78 6.13 -12.11
N LYS A 110 34.63 6.09 -10.78
CA LYS A 110 35.74 6.03 -9.83
C LYS A 110 36.25 4.62 -9.63
N ALA A 111 35.36 3.64 -9.67
CA ALA A 111 35.68 2.23 -9.54
C ALA A 111 34.56 1.38 -10.15
N MET A 112 34.94 0.18 -10.60
CA MET A 112 34.03 -0.83 -11.14
C MET A 112 34.27 -2.18 -10.46
N PHE A 113 33.19 -2.95 -10.28
CA PHE A 113 33.23 -4.29 -9.71
C PHE A 113 32.35 -5.25 -10.52
N ASN A 114 32.80 -6.49 -10.70
CA ASN A 114 32.01 -7.54 -11.35
C ASN A 114 30.96 -8.14 -10.39
N GLU A 115 30.18 -9.12 -10.87
CA GLU A 115 29.14 -9.82 -10.10
C GLU A 115 29.67 -10.58 -8.88
N ARG A 116 30.99 -10.81 -8.80
CA ARG A 116 31.67 -11.45 -7.66
C ARG A 116 32.29 -10.44 -6.69
N GLY A 117 32.07 -9.14 -6.90
CA GLY A 117 32.63 -8.05 -6.10
C GLY A 117 34.13 -7.83 -6.31
N GLN A 118 34.72 -8.39 -7.37
CA GLN A 118 36.12 -8.18 -7.72
C GLN A 118 36.25 -6.90 -8.54
N ARG A 119 37.30 -6.12 -8.29
CA ARG A 119 37.57 -4.89 -9.06
C ARG A 119 37.90 -5.25 -10.51
N VAL A 120 37.32 -4.49 -11.43
CA VAL A 120 37.58 -4.57 -12.87
C VAL A 120 37.89 -3.18 -13.42
N THR A 121 38.67 -3.11 -14.51
CA THR A 121 39.04 -1.86 -15.19
C THR A 121 38.26 -1.64 -16.48
N GLU A 122 37.75 -2.72 -17.07
CA GLU A 122 36.95 -2.73 -18.29
C GLU A 122 35.77 -3.70 -18.14
N ALA A 123 34.66 -3.41 -18.82
CA ALA A 123 33.51 -4.29 -18.92
C ALA A 123 32.94 -4.25 -20.35
N GLY A 124 33.04 -5.38 -21.05
CA GLY A 124 32.51 -5.52 -22.42
C GLY A 124 31.00 -5.83 -22.46
N PRO A 125 30.45 -6.09 -23.66
CA PRO A 125 29.03 -6.43 -23.82
C PRO A 125 28.61 -7.65 -23.01
N SER A 126 27.37 -7.64 -22.54
CA SER A 126 26.73 -8.68 -21.69
C SER A 126 27.30 -8.81 -20.27
N ALA A 127 28.26 -7.98 -19.87
CA ALA A 127 28.78 -7.96 -18.51
C ALA A 127 27.95 -7.05 -17.59
N PRO A 128 27.43 -7.55 -16.46
CA PRO A 128 26.94 -6.71 -15.38
C PRO A 128 28.12 -6.14 -14.60
N VAL A 129 28.11 -4.83 -14.36
CA VAL A 129 29.17 -4.14 -13.63
C VAL A 129 28.56 -3.15 -12.64
N GLN A 130 29.05 -3.19 -11.41
CA GLN A 130 28.71 -2.20 -10.40
C GLN A 130 29.66 -1.01 -10.51
N VAL A 131 29.11 0.16 -10.80
CA VAL A 131 29.85 1.42 -10.94
C VAL A 131 29.68 2.32 -9.73
N LEU A 132 30.76 2.98 -9.33
CA LEU A 132 30.78 4.03 -8.31
C LEU A 132 31.16 5.37 -8.92
N GLY A 133 30.49 6.44 -8.48
CA GLY A 133 30.87 7.81 -8.85
C GLY A 133 29.76 8.69 -9.43
N LEU A 134 28.54 8.15 -9.53
CA LEU A 134 27.36 8.94 -9.89
C LEU A 134 27.01 9.95 -8.80
N ASN A 135 26.40 11.06 -9.19
CA ASN A 135 25.91 12.10 -8.29
C ASN A 135 24.50 11.83 -7.72
N GLY A 136 23.89 10.70 -8.07
CA GLY A 136 22.60 10.24 -7.56
C GLY A 136 22.33 8.79 -7.92
N ALA A 137 21.22 8.24 -7.42
CA ALA A 137 20.76 6.89 -7.74
C ALA A 137 19.88 6.94 -9.00
N PRO A 138 20.34 6.44 -10.16
CA PRO A 138 19.51 6.36 -11.37
C PRO A 138 18.40 5.32 -11.22
N GLN A 139 17.33 5.50 -11.99
CA GLN A 139 16.20 4.57 -11.93
C GLN A 139 16.52 3.26 -12.66
N ALA A 140 15.97 2.16 -12.14
CA ALA A 140 16.05 0.86 -12.79
C ALA A 140 15.42 0.93 -14.20
N GLY A 141 16.12 0.37 -15.19
CA GLY A 141 15.71 0.39 -16.60
C GLY A 141 16.13 1.64 -17.39
N GLU A 142 16.69 2.67 -16.75
CA GLU A 142 17.24 3.81 -17.49
C GLU A 142 18.45 3.40 -18.33
N LYS A 143 18.56 3.98 -19.52
CA LYS A 143 19.72 3.78 -20.37
C LYS A 143 20.88 4.64 -19.92
N PHE A 144 22.08 4.06 -19.85
CA PHE A 144 23.31 4.80 -19.68
C PHE A 144 24.05 4.96 -21.01
N LYS A 145 24.80 6.05 -21.12
CA LYS A 145 25.71 6.31 -22.22
C LYS A 145 27.00 6.94 -21.70
N VAL A 146 28.12 6.50 -22.22
CA VAL A 146 29.44 7.11 -22.00
C VAL A 146 29.61 8.33 -22.91
N PHE A 147 30.26 9.37 -22.38
CA PHE A 147 30.59 10.61 -23.08
C PHE A 147 32.10 10.87 -22.97
N GLU A 148 32.67 11.42 -24.04
CA GLU A 148 34.08 11.82 -24.05
C GLU A 148 34.28 13.19 -23.36
N ASP A 149 33.37 14.14 -23.58
CA ASP A 149 33.41 15.46 -22.95
C ASP A 149 32.54 15.50 -21.68
N GLU A 150 33.17 15.85 -20.55
CA GLU A 150 32.49 16.01 -19.26
C GLU A 150 31.46 17.16 -19.26
N ASN A 151 31.65 18.20 -20.09
CA ASN A 151 30.72 19.31 -20.18
C ASN A 151 29.44 18.92 -20.92
N GLU A 152 29.58 18.22 -22.06
CA GLU A 152 28.44 17.70 -22.81
C GLU A 152 27.59 16.76 -21.94
N ALA A 153 28.24 15.87 -21.18
CA ALA A 153 27.56 14.98 -20.25
C ALA A 153 26.73 15.74 -19.20
N LYS A 154 27.29 16.81 -18.62
CA LYS A 154 26.62 17.66 -17.63
C LYS A 154 25.44 18.41 -18.24
N GLU A 155 25.59 18.97 -19.43
CA GLU A 155 24.51 19.67 -20.13
C GLU A 155 23.33 18.74 -20.42
N VAL A 156 23.60 17.55 -20.95
CA VAL A 156 22.58 16.54 -21.24
C VAL A 156 21.82 16.13 -19.98
N ALA A 157 22.53 15.86 -18.89
CA ALA A 157 21.92 15.46 -17.63
C ALA A 157 21.09 16.60 -17.00
N THR A 158 21.60 17.82 -17.03
CA THR A 158 20.91 19.01 -16.51
C THR A 158 19.63 19.30 -17.30
N HIS A 159 19.70 19.22 -18.62
CA HIS A 159 18.53 19.37 -19.49
C HIS A 159 17.47 18.30 -19.22
N ARG A 160 17.87 17.04 -19.03
CA ARG A 160 16.95 15.96 -18.62
C ARG A 160 16.31 16.21 -17.26
N SER A 161 17.09 16.69 -16.29
CA SER A 161 16.58 17.05 -14.96
C SER A 161 15.53 18.18 -15.02
N GLN A 162 15.76 19.19 -15.86
CA GLN A 162 14.78 20.26 -16.10
C GLN A 162 13.48 19.71 -16.69
N ILE A 163 13.56 18.87 -17.72
CA ILE A 163 12.37 18.23 -18.31
C ILE A 163 11.61 17.40 -17.28
N LEU A 164 12.30 16.57 -16.50
CA LEU A 164 11.70 15.76 -15.44
C LEU A 164 11.01 16.62 -14.39
N ARG A 165 11.64 17.74 -13.99
CA ARG A 165 11.05 18.69 -13.05
C ARG A 165 9.79 19.35 -13.61
N GLU A 166 9.81 19.77 -14.88
CA GLU A 166 8.64 20.35 -15.54
C GLU A 166 7.50 19.34 -15.68
N GLN A 167 7.82 18.10 -16.05
CA GLN A 167 6.85 17.00 -16.11
C GLN A 167 6.27 16.71 -14.73
N GLY A 168 7.09 16.66 -13.68
CA GLY A 168 6.64 16.48 -12.29
C GLY A 168 5.71 17.60 -11.81
N ILE A 169 5.95 18.84 -12.24
CA ILE A 169 5.04 19.97 -11.95
C ILE A 169 3.72 19.81 -12.71
N ARG A 170 3.74 19.31 -13.95
CA ARG A 170 2.52 19.10 -14.76
C ARG A 170 1.70 17.87 -14.33
N THR A 171 2.34 16.82 -13.83
CA THR A 171 1.66 15.59 -13.35
C THR A 171 1.07 15.76 -11.96
N ARG A 172 1.50 16.76 -11.19
CA ARG A 172 0.69 17.28 -10.08
C ARG A 172 -0.60 17.83 -10.67
N LYS A 173 -1.65 17.00 -10.70
CA LYS A 173 -3.02 17.47 -10.92
C LYS A 173 -3.21 18.68 -10.01
N HIS A 174 -3.37 19.87 -10.59
CA HIS A 174 -3.86 20.99 -9.81
C HIS A 174 -5.16 20.52 -9.20
N ILE A 175 -5.20 20.45 -7.87
CA ILE A 175 -6.44 20.20 -7.15
C ILE A 175 -7.36 21.35 -7.57
N THR A 176 -8.32 21.03 -8.42
CA THR A 176 -9.24 22.03 -8.95
C THR A 176 -10.09 22.57 -7.81
N LEU A 177 -10.60 23.79 -7.93
CA LEU A 177 -11.56 24.33 -6.97
C LEU A 177 -12.76 23.38 -6.77
N ASP A 178 -13.17 22.65 -7.81
CA ASP A 178 -14.21 21.63 -7.74
C ASP A 178 -13.78 20.39 -6.94
N GLU A 179 -12.53 19.96 -7.07
CA GLU A 179 -11.99 18.84 -6.30
C GLU A 179 -11.77 19.21 -4.83
N ILE A 180 -11.30 20.43 -4.56
CA ILE A 180 -11.27 21.01 -3.20
C ILE A 180 -12.69 21.11 -2.64
N GLY A 181 -13.65 21.56 -3.45
CA GLY A 181 -15.07 21.64 -3.09
C GLY A 181 -15.67 20.26 -2.79
N ARG A 182 -15.35 19.22 -3.58
CA ARG A 182 -15.77 17.83 -3.34
C ARG A 182 -15.14 17.28 -2.05
N ARG A 183 -13.85 17.53 -1.82
CA ARG A 183 -13.14 17.12 -0.58
C ARG A 183 -13.68 17.84 0.66
N LEU A 184 -13.98 19.14 0.56
CA LEU A 184 -14.62 19.94 1.61
C LEU A 184 -16.07 19.47 1.86
N ALA A 185 -16.82 19.14 0.80
CA ALA A 185 -18.19 18.64 0.90
C ALA A 185 -18.28 17.23 1.50
N LEU A 186 -17.25 16.40 1.30
CA LEU A 186 -17.14 15.08 1.93
C LEU A 186 -16.88 15.17 3.44
N GLY A 187 -16.43 16.31 3.96
CA GLY A 187 -16.24 16.59 5.40
C GLY A 187 -15.14 15.79 6.10
N ASN A 188 -14.85 14.57 5.63
CA ASN A 188 -14.04 13.55 6.30
C ASN A 188 -12.88 13.05 5.43
N PHE A 189 -12.39 13.84 4.47
CA PHE A 189 -11.20 13.47 3.69
C PHE A 189 -9.96 13.59 4.58
N LYS A 190 -9.22 12.48 4.74
CA LYS A 190 -7.95 12.44 5.47
C LYS A 190 -6.81 12.08 4.53
N GLU A 191 -5.64 12.64 4.82
CA GLU A 191 -4.43 12.37 4.07
C GLU A 191 -3.39 11.77 5.02
N LEU A 192 -2.79 10.66 4.60
CA LEU A 192 -1.68 10.04 5.30
C LEU A 192 -0.40 10.35 4.52
N ALA A 193 0.38 11.29 5.03
CA ALA A 193 1.67 11.67 4.45
C ALA A 193 2.75 10.65 4.85
N VAL A 194 3.53 10.20 3.87
CA VAL A 194 4.57 9.18 4.06
C VAL A 194 5.86 9.58 3.36
N ILE A 195 6.98 9.39 4.04
CA ILE A 195 8.32 9.47 3.47
C ILE A 195 8.90 8.06 3.39
N ILE A 196 9.39 7.66 2.22
CA ILE A 196 9.90 6.30 1.98
C ILE A 196 11.40 6.37 1.73
N LYS A 197 12.17 5.59 2.51
CA LYS A 197 13.58 5.32 2.26
C LYS A 197 13.80 3.83 2.06
N GLY A 198 14.62 3.46 1.09
CA GLY A 198 14.96 2.06 0.84
C GLY A 198 16.44 1.86 0.54
N ASP A 199 16.86 0.61 0.54
CA ASP A 199 18.24 0.22 0.22
C ASP A 199 18.54 0.39 -1.28
N PHE A 200 17.58 0.04 -2.13
CA PHE A 200 17.62 0.21 -3.59
C PHE A 200 16.46 1.06 -4.09
N ASP A 201 16.70 1.77 -5.20
CA ASP A 201 15.67 2.58 -5.89
C ASP A 201 14.43 1.75 -6.30
N GLY A 202 14.65 0.57 -6.88
CA GLY A 202 13.55 -0.30 -7.33
C GLY A 202 12.62 -0.76 -6.20
N SER A 203 13.17 -1.01 -5.01
CA SER A 203 12.38 -1.36 -3.82
C SER A 203 11.51 -0.19 -3.36
N VAL A 204 12.06 1.03 -3.39
CA VAL A 204 11.34 2.26 -3.02
C VAL A 204 10.19 2.52 -4.00
N GLU A 205 10.42 2.36 -5.30
CA GLU A 205 9.40 2.53 -6.33
C GLU A 205 8.26 1.53 -6.14
N ALA A 206 8.59 0.24 -5.99
CA ALA A 206 7.60 -0.83 -5.83
C ALA A 206 6.75 -0.64 -4.56
N LEU A 207 7.37 -0.21 -3.46
CA LEU A 207 6.67 0.08 -2.21
C LEU A 207 5.77 1.32 -2.36
N SER A 208 6.28 2.40 -2.94
CA SER A 208 5.52 3.63 -3.22
C SER A 208 4.26 3.33 -4.04
N ASP A 209 4.39 2.61 -5.15
CA ASP A 209 3.27 2.26 -6.01
C ASP A 209 2.24 1.37 -5.29
N SER A 210 2.71 0.45 -4.45
CA SER A 210 1.83 -0.43 -3.69
C SER A 210 1.05 0.33 -2.62
N LEU A 211 1.69 1.27 -1.92
CA LEU A 211 1.05 2.11 -0.91
C LEU A 211 0.06 3.10 -1.52
N GLN A 212 0.40 3.71 -2.66
CA GLN A 212 -0.52 4.62 -3.35
C GLN A 212 -1.81 3.92 -3.80
N LYS A 213 -1.73 2.65 -4.22
CA LYS A 213 -2.89 1.82 -4.59
C LYS A 213 -3.85 1.54 -3.43
N LEU A 214 -3.42 1.71 -2.17
CA LEU A 214 -4.29 1.58 -1.00
C LEU A 214 -5.23 2.79 -0.82
N SER A 215 -4.95 3.91 -1.49
CA SER A 215 -5.74 5.14 -1.35
C SER A 215 -7.21 4.93 -1.73
N THR A 216 -8.10 5.49 -0.92
CA THR A 216 -9.55 5.47 -1.09
C THR A 216 -10.10 6.89 -1.25
N GLU A 217 -11.42 7.03 -1.47
CA GLU A 217 -12.06 8.36 -1.51
C GLU A 217 -12.06 9.07 -0.14
N GLU A 218 -11.99 8.32 0.97
CA GLU A 218 -12.00 8.86 2.34
C GLU A 218 -10.58 9.10 2.89
N VAL A 219 -9.63 8.20 2.60
CA VAL A 219 -8.24 8.30 3.06
C VAL A 219 -7.27 8.15 1.89
N ALA A 220 -6.49 9.19 1.61
CA ALA A 220 -5.46 9.16 0.57
C ALA A 220 -4.06 8.98 1.17
N VAL A 221 -3.25 8.10 0.58
CA VAL A 221 -1.83 7.96 0.93
C VAL A 221 -1.01 8.86 0.01
N ASN A 222 -0.30 9.83 0.58
CA ASN A 222 0.55 10.75 -0.18
C ASN A 222 2.03 10.50 0.14
N VAL A 223 2.81 10.17 -0.89
CA VAL A 223 4.24 9.98 -0.78
C VAL A 223 4.94 11.32 -0.98
N VAL A 224 5.31 11.97 0.13
CA VAL A 224 5.90 13.32 0.15
C VAL A 224 7.31 13.29 -0.45
N HIS A 225 8.10 12.29 -0.04
CA HIS A 225 9.46 12.11 -0.50
C HIS A 225 9.82 10.63 -0.57
N LYS A 226 10.53 10.26 -1.64
CA LYS A 226 11.12 8.95 -1.82
C LYS A 226 12.62 9.12 -2.03
N GLY A 227 13.42 8.24 -1.43
CA GLY A 227 14.87 8.31 -1.58
C GLY A 227 15.57 7.02 -1.20
N VAL A 228 16.85 6.94 -1.55
CA VAL A 228 17.66 5.73 -1.37
C VAL A 228 18.73 5.96 -0.31
N GLY A 229 18.96 4.96 0.52
CA GLY A 229 19.98 4.94 1.57
C GLY A 229 19.44 5.17 2.99
N GLN A 230 20.37 5.42 3.90
CA GLN A 230 20.10 5.59 5.33
C GLN A 230 19.14 6.77 5.59
N ILE A 231 18.22 6.64 6.56
CA ILE A 231 17.37 7.76 6.99
C ILE A 231 18.23 8.80 7.72
N THR A 232 18.14 10.05 7.29
CA THR A 232 18.95 11.19 7.76
C THR A 232 18.13 12.20 8.54
N GLU A 233 18.81 13.14 9.22
CA GLU A 233 18.15 14.25 9.92
C GLU A 233 17.27 15.10 9.00
N SER A 234 17.69 15.28 7.74
CA SER A 234 16.92 16.05 6.75
C SER A 234 15.57 15.41 6.46
N ASP A 235 15.50 14.08 6.48
CA ASP A 235 14.26 13.33 6.26
C ASP A 235 13.31 13.48 7.46
N VAL A 236 13.87 13.51 8.68
CA VAL A 236 13.10 13.76 9.91
C VAL A 236 12.55 15.18 9.94
N LEU A 237 13.36 16.18 9.58
CA LEU A 237 12.89 17.56 9.49
C LEU A 237 11.78 17.74 8.44
N LEU A 238 11.90 17.05 7.30
CA LEU A 238 10.86 17.06 6.27
C LEU A 238 9.57 16.40 6.77
N ALA A 239 9.70 15.32 7.54
CA ALA A 239 8.58 14.64 8.18
C ALA A 239 7.86 15.55 9.17
N THR A 240 8.61 16.26 10.03
CA THR A 240 8.04 17.26 10.97
C THR A 240 7.33 18.39 10.24
N ALA A 241 7.88 18.89 9.14
CA ALA A 241 7.25 19.97 8.38
C ALA A 241 5.97 19.55 7.62
N SER A 242 5.79 18.25 7.38
CA SER A 242 4.72 17.70 6.53
C SER A 242 3.77 16.75 7.27
N ASP A 243 3.91 16.63 8.59
CA ASP A 243 3.22 15.63 9.44
C ASP A 243 3.25 14.21 8.85
N ALA A 244 4.43 13.80 8.34
CA ALA A 244 4.60 12.54 7.64
C ALA A 244 5.23 11.44 8.51
N ILE A 245 4.84 10.18 8.28
CA ILE A 245 5.50 9.02 8.88
C ILE A 245 6.67 8.59 7.99
N ILE A 246 7.78 8.16 8.59
CA ILE A 246 8.94 7.67 7.84
C ILE A 246 8.93 6.14 7.80
N ILE A 247 8.95 5.60 6.58
CA ILE A 247 9.05 4.17 6.29
C ILE A 247 10.45 3.86 5.74
N GLY A 248 11.20 3.02 6.44
CA GLY A 248 12.50 2.50 6.00
C GLY A 248 12.41 1.05 5.54
N PHE A 249 12.62 0.79 4.25
CA PHE A 249 12.71 -0.57 3.71
C PHE A 249 14.16 -1.04 3.65
N GLN A 250 14.50 -2.05 4.46
CA GLN A 250 15.86 -2.60 4.58
C GLN A 250 16.94 -1.57 4.94
N VAL A 251 16.52 -0.41 5.45
CA VAL A 251 17.39 0.68 5.91
C VAL A 251 17.07 1.05 7.35
N ARG A 252 18.07 1.58 8.04
CA ARG A 252 17.95 2.03 9.44
C ARG A 252 18.18 3.53 9.55
N PRO A 253 17.64 4.21 10.57
CA PRO A 253 18.00 5.60 10.83
C PRO A 253 19.44 5.75 11.28
N SER A 254 20.02 6.93 11.00
CA SER A 254 21.27 7.34 11.63
C SER A 254 21.03 7.60 13.12
N LEU A 255 22.09 7.54 13.94
CA LEU A 255 21.99 7.79 15.38
C LEU A 255 21.41 9.18 15.66
N GLN A 256 21.78 10.18 14.86
CA GLN A 256 21.29 11.54 15.01
C GLN A 256 19.83 11.66 14.55
N ALA A 257 19.46 11.02 13.44
CA ALA A 257 18.08 10.99 12.96
C ALA A 257 17.14 10.34 13.98
N SER A 258 17.56 9.23 14.62
CA SER A 258 16.76 8.57 15.66
C SER A 258 16.53 9.47 16.87
N ARG A 259 17.58 10.18 17.32
CA ARG A 259 17.45 11.13 18.44
C ARG A 259 16.55 12.31 18.11
N LEU A 260 16.66 12.83 16.89
CA LEU A 260 15.82 13.93 16.43
C LEU A 260 14.35 13.50 16.31
N ALA A 261 14.11 12.28 15.81
CA ALA A 261 12.76 11.73 15.70
C ALA A 261 12.10 11.54 17.07
N GLU A 262 12.85 11.09 18.08
CA GLU A 262 12.36 11.01 19.46
C GLU A 262 12.05 12.40 20.05
N GLN A 263 12.84 13.42 19.72
CA GLN A 263 12.62 14.79 20.20
C GLN A 263 11.38 15.43 19.57
N GLU A 264 11.21 15.25 18.26
CA GLU A 264 10.12 15.83 17.47
C GLU A 264 8.86 14.93 17.46
N ASN A 265 8.89 13.78 18.16
CA ASN A 265 7.84 12.75 18.17
C ASN A 265 7.44 12.26 16.76
N ILE A 266 8.43 12.12 15.87
CA ILE A 266 8.23 11.57 14.53
C ILE A 266 8.37 10.05 14.56
N GLU A 267 7.41 9.37 13.97
CA GLU A 267 7.39 7.92 13.89
C GLU A 267 8.27 7.42 12.74
N ILE A 268 9.24 6.57 13.07
CA ILE A 268 10.09 5.85 12.11
C ILE A 268 9.77 4.36 12.21
N ARG A 269 9.29 3.78 11.12
CA ARG A 269 9.00 2.34 10.99
C ARG A 269 9.95 1.71 9.99
N THR A 270 10.57 0.58 10.35
CA THR A 270 11.49 -0.13 9.46
C THR A 270 10.99 -1.53 9.15
N TYR A 271 11.05 -1.90 7.88
CA TYR A 271 10.54 -3.17 7.36
C TYR A 271 11.60 -3.89 6.55
N SER A 272 11.53 -5.21 6.55
CA SER A 272 12.31 -6.08 5.66
C SER A 272 11.43 -6.83 4.66
N ILE A 273 10.11 -6.79 4.82
CA ILE A 273 9.12 -7.44 3.96
C ILE A 273 8.10 -6.40 3.52
N ILE A 274 7.84 -6.29 2.22
CA ILE A 274 6.94 -5.28 1.63
C ILE A 274 5.50 -5.47 2.13
N TYR A 275 5.05 -6.72 2.29
CA TYR A 275 3.69 -7.02 2.75
C TYR A 275 3.44 -6.53 4.18
N ASP A 276 4.40 -6.67 5.09
CA ASP A 276 4.28 -6.19 6.47
C ASP A 276 4.08 -4.66 6.49
N ALA A 277 4.81 -3.93 5.65
CA ALA A 277 4.66 -2.48 5.52
C ALA A 277 3.28 -2.09 4.97
N ILE A 278 2.79 -2.83 3.96
CA ILE A 278 1.47 -2.62 3.36
C ILE A 278 0.36 -2.87 4.40
N GLU A 279 0.45 -3.96 5.17
CA GLU A 279 -0.55 -4.31 6.18
C GLU A 279 -0.59 -3.29 7.32
N GLU A 280 0.56 -2.84 7.81
CA GLU A 280 0.61 -1.86 8.90
C GLU A 280 0.06 -0.49 8.45
N ILE A 281 0.39 -0.05 7.22
CA ILE A 281 -0.17 1.20 6.68
C ILE A 281 -1.67 1.05 6.42
N LYS A 282 -2.14 -0.10 5.94
CA LYS A 282 -3.57 -0.37 5.81
C LYS A 282 -4.28 -0.27 7.17
N SER A 283 -3.71 -0.87 8.22
CA SER A 283 -4.24 -0.78 9.59
C SER A 283 -4.24 0.66 10.13
N ALA A 284 -3.19 1.43 9.85
CA ALA A 284 -3.13 2.85 10.22
C ALA A 284 -4.23 3.66 9.50
N MET A 285 -4.48 3.38 8.22
CA MET A 285 -5.57 4.00 7.47
C MET A 285 -6.95 3.62 8.03
N GLU A 286 -7.15 2.37 8.47
CA GLU A 286 -8.38 1.96 9.16
C GLU A 286 -8.58 2.70 10.48
N GLY A 287 -7.51 2.96 11.22
CA GLY A 287 -7.54 3.79 12.43
C GLY A 287 -7.93 5.24 12.17
N LEU A 288 -7.72 5.74 10.94
CA LEU A 288 -8.15 7.07 10.52
C LEU A 288 -9.62 7.11 10.08
N LEU A 289 -10.25 5.98 9.78
CA LEU A 289 -11.66 5.93 9.40
C LEU A 289 -12.57 6.16 10.60
N GLU A 290 -13.63 6.93 10.40
CA GLU A 290 -14.66 7.08 11.42
C GLU A 290 -15.43 5.77 11.60
N PRO A 291 -15.71 5.34 12.85
CA PRO A 291 -16.46 4.11 13.10
C PRO A 291 -17.87 4.24 12.52
N LYS A 292 -18.37 3.15 11.95
CA LYS A 292 -19.74 3.07 11.45
C LYS A 292 -20.66 2.79 12.63
N VAL A 293 -21.70 3.60 12.80
CA VAL A 293 -22.74 3.35 13.80
C VAL A 293 -23.72 2.32 13.24
N GLU A 294 -23.74 1.13 13.81
CA GLU A 294 -24.73 0.10 13.50
C GLU A 294 -25.77 -0.01 14.61
N ARG A 295 -27.03 -0.20 14.23
CA ARG A 295 -28.12 -0.40 15.19
C ARG A 295 -28.25 -1.89 15.46
N LYS A 296 -28.05 -2.29 16.71
CA LYS A 296 -28.28 -3.65 17.17
C LYS A 296 -29.56 -3.69 17.99
N THR A 297 -30.52 -4.49 17.57
CA THR A 297 -31.74 -4.75 18.35
C THR A 297 -31.35 -5.50 19.64
N VAL A 298 -31.76 -4.94 20.78
CA VAL A 298 -31.44 -5.47 22.12
C VAL A 298 -32.65 -6.07 22.83
N ALA A 299 -33.86 -5.65 22.46
CA ALA A 299 -35.09 -6.18 23.05
C ALA A 299 -36.30 -5.98 22.14
N ASN A 300 -37.26 -6.90 22.23
CA ASN A 300 -38.59 -6.76 21.66
C ASN A 300 -39.63 -6.80 22.79
N VAL A 301 -40.51 -5.80 22.83
CA VAL A 301 -41.46 -5.63 23.92
C VAL A 301 -42.85 -5.41 23.36
N GLU A 302 -43.82 -6.21 23.82
CA GLU A 302 -45.22 -6.11 23.39
C GLU A 302 -46.01 -5.21 24.35
N VAL A 303 -46.78 -4.27 23.80
CA VAL A 303 -47.70 -3.43 24.58
C VAL A 303 -49.01 -4.18 24.79
N ARG A 304 -49.35 -4.47 26.05
CA ARG A 304 -50.58 -5.18 26.42
C ARG A 304 -51.66 -4.28 26.97
N GLU A 305 -51.27 -3.21 27.66
CA GLU A 305 -52.19 -2.25 28.24
C GLU A 305 -51.63 -0.84 28.09
N VAL A 306 -52.50 0.17 28.03
CA VAL A 306 -52.08 1.57 27.93
C VAL A 306 -52.85 2.39 28.95
N TYR A 307 -52.11 3.03 29.85
CA TYR A 307 -52.62 3.90 30.90
C TYR A 307 -52.38 5.36 30.50
N LYS A 308 -53.44 6.17 30.53
CA LYS A 308 -53.32 7.62 30.30
C LYS A 308 -53.37 8.36 31.63
N ILE A 309 -52.26 9.00 32.01
CA ILE A 309 -52.16 9.75 33.26
C ILE A 309 -52.03 11.24 32.96
N SER A 310 -52.96 12.04 33.49
CA SER A 310 -52.95 13.50 33.37
C SER A 310 -51.63 14.07 33.92
N GLY A 311 -50.87 14.79 33.09
CA GLY A 311 -49.60 15.42 33.45
C GLY A 311 -48.34 14.60 33.17
N VAL A 312 -48.44 13.27 32.98
CA VAL A 312 -47.29 12.38 32.70
C VAL A 312 -47.31 11.83 31.26
N GLY A 313 -48.49 11.70 30.65
CA GLY A 313 -48.65 11.18 29.30
C GLY A 313 -49.18 9.74 29.26
N ALA A 314 -48.95 9.04 28.14
CA ALA A 314 -49.30 7.64 27.99
C ALA A 314 -48.19 6.73 28.55
N ILE A 315 -48.57 5.80 29.42
CA ILE A 315 -47.70 4.77 29.97
C ILE A 315 -48.17 3.42 29.42
N ALA A 316 -47.30 2.74 28.71
CA ALA A 316 -47.54 1.42 28.18
C ALA A 316 -47.19 0.37 29.24
N GLY A 317 -48.18 -0.46 29.60
CA GLY A 317 -48.01 -1.71 30.30
C GLY A 317 -47.57 -2.78 29.30
N CYS A 318 -46.36 -3.27 29.49
CA CYS A 318 -45.60 -3.99 28.48
C CYS A 318 -45.10 -5.34 29.00
N TYR A 319 -44.92 -6.27 28.08
CA TYR A 319 -44.30 -7.57 28.34
C TYR A 319 -43.07 -7.74 27.46
N VAL A 320 -41.90 -7.98 28.06
CA VAL A 320 -40.66 -8.19 27.30
C VAL A 320 -40.67 -9.58 26.70
N LEU A 321 -40.78 -9.67 25.37
CA LEU A 321 -40.82 -10.94 24.64
C LEU A 321 -39.43 -11.56 24.55
N ASP A 322 -38.45 -10.75 24.17
CA ASP A 322 -37.07 -11.20 23.96
C ASP A 322 -36.08 -10.08 24.31
N GLY A 323 -34.88 -10.50 24.72
CA GLY A 323 -33.79 -9.61 25.06
C GLY A 323 -33.92 -8.91 26.42
N LYS A 324 -33.28 -7.74 26.54
CA LYS A 324 -33.21 -6.96 27.79
C LYS A 324 -33.31 -5.48 27.47
N ILE A 325 -34.32 -4.81 28.01
CA ILE A 325 -34.53 -3.38 27.80
C ILE A 325 -33.96 -2.58 28.97
N SER A 326 -33.13 -1.58 28.66
CA SER A 326 -32.54 -0.67 29.65
C SER A 326 -33.17 0.72 29.54
N ARG A 327 -33.13 1.51 30.61
CA ARG A 327 -33.67 2.89 30.60
C ARG A 327 -33.04 3.80 29.54
N ASN A 328 -31.81 3.49 29.10
CA ASN A 328 -31.07 4.26 28.10
C ASN A 328 -31.21 3.71 26.68
N THR A 329 -32.00 2.64 26.49
CA THR A 329 -32.23 2.03 25.17
C THR A 329 -33.06 2.96 24.29
N LYS A 330 -32.67 3.12 23.03
CA LYS A 330 -33.49 3.82 22.01
C LYS A 330 -34.55 2.87 21.50
N VAL A 331 -35.74 3.38 21.16
CA VAL A 331 -36.89 2.55 20.82
C VAL A 331 -37.53 2.95 19.50
N ASN A 332 -37.94 1.93 18.76
CA ASN A 332 -38.83 2.03 17.61
C ASN A 332 -40.19 1.48 18.01
N LEU A 333 -41.25 2.27 17.84
CA LEU A 333 -42.62 1.76 17.96
C LEU A 333 -43.06 1.21 16.62
N VAL A 334 -43.36 -0.08 16.58
CA VAL A 334 -43.78 -0.82 15.38
C VAL A 334 -45.23 -1.23 15.53
N ARG A 335 -46.05 -0.91 14.52
CA ARG A 335 -47.47 -1.28 14.43
C ARG A 335 -47.70 -1.97 13.10
N ASP A 336 -48.28 -3.17 13.14
CA ASP A 336 -48.55 -3.99 11.94
C ASP A 336 -47.32 -4.17 11.03
N GLY A 337 -46.11 -4.23 11.63
CA GLY A 337 -44.84 -4.38 10.91
C GLY A 337 -44.25 -3.08 10.34
N ILE A 338 -44.86 -1.92 10.59
CA ILE A 338 -44.37 -0.61 10.13
C ILE A 338 -43.90 0.22 11.33
N VAL A 339 -42.73 0.86 11.22
CA VAL A 339 -42.23 1.76 12.26
C VAL A 339 -43.04 3.06 12.25
N VAL A 340 -43.75 3.32 13.34
CA VAL A 340 -44.61 4.49 13.54
C VAL A 340 -43.85 5.65 14.19
N TYR A 341 -42.89 5.33 15.06
CA TYR A 341 -42.13 6.36 15.78
C TYR A 341 -40.74 5.88 16.19
N HIS A 342 -39.80 6.82 16.22
CA HIS A 342 -38.43 6.63 16.72
C HIS A 342 -38.20 7.57 17.90
N GLY A 343 -37.69 7.09 19.02
CA GLY A 343 -37.39 7.96 20.16
C GLY A 343 -36.67 7.29 21.31
N ASP A 344 -36.51 8.04 22.40
CA ASP A 344 -35.91 7.55 23.64
C ASP A 344 -36.98 7.18 24.66
N LEU A 345 -36.67 6.24 25.55
CA LEU A 345 -37.49 5.98 26.72
C LEU A 345 -37.45 7.17 27.69
N ALA A 346 -38.62 7.60 28.14
CA ALA A 346 -38.74 8.62 29.19
C ALA A 346 -38.67 7.99 30.59
N SER A 347 -39.30 6.83 30.78
CA SER A 347 -39.28 6.09 32.04
C SER A 347 -39.35 4.58 31.79
N LEU A 348 -38.68 3.82 32.66
CA LEU A 348 -38.81 2.36 32.73
C LEU A 348 -39.07 1.98 34.20
N LYS A 349 -40.24 1.39 34.44
CA LYS A 349 -40.70 1.01 35.76
C LYS A 349 -41.09 -0.46 35.79
N ARG A 350 -40.95 -1.08 36.95
CA ARG A 350 -41.54 -2.39 37.23
C ARG A 350 -42.44 -2.22 38.44
N PHE A 351 -43.73 -2.51 38.27
CA PHE A 351 -44.77 -2.15 39.23
C PHE A 351 -44.75 -0.64 39.53
N LYS A 352 -44.28 -0.22 40.71
CA LYS A 352 -44.21 1.19 41.13
C LYS A 352 -42.80 1.75 41.16
N ASP A 353 -41.78 0.91 41.00
CA ASP A 353 -40.38 1.27 41.20
C ASP A 353 -39.69 1.53 39.86
N ASP A 354 -38.86 2.58 39.82
CA ASP A 354 -37.96 2.85 38.69
C ASP A 354 -36.85 1.80 38.66
N VAL A 355 -36.70 1.13 37.52
CA VAL A 355 -35.72 0.07 37.33
C VAL A 355 -34.73 0.44 36.24
N LYS A 356 -33.49 -0.03 36.39
CA LYS A 356 -32.44 0.22 35.39
C LYS A 356 -32.66 -0.60 34.12
N ASP A 357 -33.12 -1.83 34.30
CA ASP A 357 -33.29 -2.79 33.22
C ASP A 357 -34.35 -3.85 33.54
N VAL A 358 -34.94 -4.41 32.50
CA VAL A 358 -35.93 -5.49 32.57
C VAL A 358 -35.59 -6.55 31.52
N ALA A 359 -35.48 -7.79 31.95
CA ALA A 359 -35.19 -8.94 31.10
C ALA A 359 -36.46 -9.56 30.50
N ALA A 360 -36.29 -10.36 29.44
CA ALA A 360 -37.34 -11.15 28.84
C ALA A 360 -38.13 -11.98 29.86
N GLY A 361 -39.43 -12.12 29.62
CA GLY A 361 -40.35 -12.87 30.46
C GLY A 361 -40.97 -12.07 31.62
N TYR A 362 -40.55 -10.82 31.83
CA TYR A 362 -41.08 -9.94 32.87
C TYR A 362 -41.95 -8.81 32.30
N GLU A 363 -42.93 -8.41 33.11
CA GLU A 363 -43.76 -7.22 32.87
C GLU A 363 -43.05 -5.94 33.32
N CYS A 364 -43.26 -4.86 32.56
CA CYS A 364 -42.77 -3.54 32.87
C CYS A 364 -43.72 -2.45 32.38
N GLY A 365 -43.61 -1.26 32.97
CA GLY A 365 -44.27 -0.05 32.51
C GLY A 365 -43.24 0.87 31.87
N MET A 366 -43.51 1.36 30.66
CA MET A 366 -42.62 2.30 29.98
C MET A 366 -43.37 3.44 29.31
N SER A 367 -42.70 4.58 29.17
CA SER A 367 -43.21 5.74 28.43
C SER A 367 -42.15 6.18 27.42
N ILE A 368 -42.59 6.65 26.26
CA ILE A 368 -41.72 7.14 25.20
C ILE A 368 -41.67 8.67 25.29
N ARG A 369 -40.47 9.25 25.21
CA ARG A 369 -40.30 10.70 25.30
C ARG A 369 -40.99 11.38 24.11
N ASN A 370 -41.80 12.40 24.43
CA ASN A 370 -42.55 13.23 23.47
C ASN A 370 -43.52 12.45 22.57
N TYR A 371 -43.94 11.25 22.95
CA TYR A 371 -44.87 10.44 22.17
C TYR A 371 -45.92 9.75 23.04
N ASN A 372 -47.20 9.90 22.66
CA ASN A 372 -48.33 9.45 23.48
C ASN A 372 -49.33 8.53 22.72
N ASP A 373 -49.22 8.35 21.41
CA ASP A 373 -50.12 7.45 20.64
C ASP A 373 -49.62 6.01 20.63
N ILE A 374 -49.53 5.42 21.82
CA ILE A 374 -49.22 4.00 22.02
C ILE A 374 -50.53 3.23 22.10
N ARG A 375 -50.62 2.09 21.41
CA ARG A 375 -51.82 1.23 21.37
C ARG A 375 -51.48 -0.18 21.82
N VAL A 376 -52.49 -0.86 22.33
CA VAL A 376 -52.39 -2.29 22.65
C VAL A 376 -52.14 -3.07 21.36
N GLY A 377 -51.17 -3.98 21.39
CA GLY A 377 -50.70 -4.73 20.22
C GLY A 377 -49.52 -4.10 19.49
N ASP A 378 -49.09 -2.89 19.86
CA ASP A 378 -47.84 -2.31 19.33
C ASP A 378 -46.62 -3.10 19.85
N ILE A 379 -45.59 -3.21 19.02
CA ILE A 379 -44.29 -3.79 19.39
C ILE A 379 -43.28 -2.65 19.54
N ILE A 380 -42.67 -2.54 20.72
CA ILE A 380 -41.56 -1.63 20.99
C ILE A 380 -40.27 -2.41 20.80
N GLU A 381 -39.55 -2.09 19.72
CA GLU A 381 -38.24 -2.63 19.42
C GLU A 381 -37.16 -1.71 20.02
N GLY A 382 -36.44 -2.20 21.03
CA GLY A 382 -35.31 -1.53 21.63
C GLY A 382 -34.03 -1.82 20.85
N TYR A 383 -33.27 -0.78 20.51
CA TYR A 383 -31.97 -0.90 19.86
C TYR A 383 -30.91 -0.03 20.55
N GLU A 384 -29.67 -0.49 20.44
CA GLU A 384 -28.47 0.26 20.83
C GLU A 384 -27.66 0.61 19.58
N GLU A 385 -27.08 1.80 19.57
CA GLU A 385 -26.14 2.24 18.55
C GLU A 385 -24.74 1.78 18.97
N ILE A 386 -24.15 0.84 18.22
CA ILE A 386 -22.82 0.31 18.47
C ILE A 386 -21.88 0.88 17.41
N GLU A 387 -20.79 1.48 17.86
CA GLU A 387 -19.68 1.88 16.99
C GLU A 387 -18.90 0.65 16.54
N VAL A 388 -19.00 0.33 15.25
CA VAL A 388 -18.25 -0.75 14.61
C VAL A 388 -17.08 -0.13 13.85
N LYS A 389 -15.86 -0.57 14.18
CA LYS A 389 -14.66 -0.17 13.44
C LYS A 389 -14.79 -0.61 11.97
N ARG A 390 -14.54 0.32 11.05
CA ARG A 390 -14.52 0.03 9.61
C ARG A 390 -13.17 -0.56 9.24
N THR A 391 -13.20 -1.56 8.36
CA THR A 391 -12.01 -2.14 7.73
C THR A 391 -11.96 -1.74 6.26
N LEU A 392 -10.76 -1.62 5.70
CA LEU A 392 -10.51 -1.22 4.30
C LEU A 392 -10.64 -2.38 3.31
#